data_AF-A0A9P5VGT1-F1
#
_entry.id   AF-A0A9P5VGT1-F1
#
_cell.length_a   1.000
_cell.length_b   1.000
_cell.length_c   1.000
_cell.angle_alpha   90.00
_cell.angle_beta   90.00
_cell.angle_gamma   90.00
#
_symmetry.space_group_name_H-M   'P 1'
#
loop_
_entity.id
_entity.type
_entity.pdbx_description
1 polymer ?
#
loop_
_entity_poly.entity_id
_entity_poly.type
_entity_poly.pdbx_seq_one_letter_code
_entity_poly.pdbx_strand_id
1 'polypeptide(L)'
;MDASLTNALADLTQPSATTTLDATAKKLQVDADYRVELGNMTAVWTDIAGALSKIHQDGLAPENVETLMYIFRIVRNMAAGVILNQERARSTKIPDLIQELISQAAHTHYGNAAYIMMLRAGVQALSNLLTGNETSKNTIWNLLLVKAPSRSCDQNVLSTLAGISDETILLSTVMLCYNCIFESRERSELLFSTVAGQKLLRQFLLESHAISGQEERKSFEMIYTFFSHLIQQDYFSYIFEALDTLADRLLEEEQDGTIRYHGEDFHTKDTAEVVPELQGLRIEEIEDEEADTKDTPKAEQTKKSAKKLYLTEDQVVLLKMVDSTIYSHHEKLQEQFQKEQQHQSTVSQINDPFAVDETDPPVSQETVEFLTQIFVKVAGLTVEIFKTLDKPGVGQHGVEDLANVSSGLMLLLGCFAHLSLHEDGRVASENNANNTEGDVELDLELPAQLVPLPDWFKAQHMTIVQGGVVESAI
;
A
#
# COMPACT_ATOMS: atom_id res chain seq x y z
N MET A 1 41.83 11.67 -7.81
CA MET A 1 40.86 11.95 -6.73
C MET A 1 40.49 13.41 -6.85
N ASP A 2 39.21 13.71 -6.98
CA ASP A 2 38.76 15.10 -7.04
C ASP A 2 38.85 15.70 -5.64
N ALA A 3 40.00 16.32 -5.32
CA ALA A 3 40.24 16.94 -4.02
C ALA A 3 39.16 17.97 -3.66
N SER A 4 38.48 18.54 -4.66
CA SER A 4 37.39 19.49 -4.45
C SER A 4 36.19 18.84 -3.77
N LEU A 5 35.82 17.62 -4.17
CA LEU A 5 34.68 16.89 -3.60
C LEU A 5 34.94 16.47 -2.15
N THR A 6 36.11 15.89 -1.86
CA THR A 6 36.46 15.50 -0.48
C THR A 6 36.52 16.73 0.43
N ASN A 7 37.08 17.85 -0.03
CA ASN A 7 37.07 19.09 0.74
C ASN A 7 35.65 19.63 0.97
N ALA A 8 34.78 19.55 -0.05
CA ALA A 8 33.38 19.95 0.06
C ALA A 8 32.62 19.08 1.08
N LEU A 9 32.85 17.76 1.09
CA LEU A 9 32.21 16.84 2.04
C LEU A 9 32.73 17.01 3.48
N ALA A 10 34.00 17.38 3.63
CA ALA A 10 34.62 17.61 4.95
C ALA A 10 34.12 18.90 5.63
N ASP A 11 33.87 19.96 4.86
CA ASP A 11 33.38 21.24 5.36
C ASP A 11 32.18 21.75 4.54
N LEU A 12 31.00 21.26 4.92
CA LEU A 12 29.71 21.62 4.30
C LEU A 12 29.30 23.09 4.55
N THR A 13 29.99 23.80 5.45
CA THR A 13 29.64 25.20 5.77
C THR A 13 30.18 26.19 4.73
N GLN A 14 31.15 25.76 3.90
CA GLN A 14 31.70 26.60 2.85
C GLN A 14 30.69 26.80 1.71
N PRO A 15 30.42 28.04 1.26
CA PRO A 15 29.55 28.29 0.10
C PRO A 15 30.01 27.57 -1.18
N SER A 16 31.31 27.33 -1.32
CA SER A 16 31.88 26.56 -2.43
C SER A 16 31.53 25.07 -2.38
N ALA A 17 31.17 24.52 -1.22
CA ALA A 17 30.82 23.12 -1.06
C ALA A 17 29.55 22.79 -1.87
N THR A 18 28.49 23.56 -1.70
CA THR A 18 27.22 23.38 -2.42
C THR A 18 27.40 23.45 -3.94
N THR A 19 28.19 24.40 -4.42
CA THR A 19 28.50 24.54 -5.85
C THR A 19 29.26 23.33 -6.39
N THR A 20 30.22 22.82 -5.62
CA THR A 20 31.01 21.64 -5.97
C THR A 20 30.15 20.38 -6.00
N LEU A 21 29.27 20.20 -5.02
CA LEU A 21 28.36 19.06 -4.93
C LEU A 21 27.35 19.05 -6.09
N ASP A 22 26.76 20.20 -6.44
CA ASP A 22 25.85 20.31 -7.60
C ASP A 22 26.58 20.01 -8.92
N ALA A 23 27.77 20.58 -9.13
CA ALA A 23 28.58 20.31 -10.32
C ALA A 23 28.93 18.82 -10.44
N THR A 24 29.29 18.19 -9.32
CA THR A 24 29.57 16.74 -9.24
C THR A 24 28.33 15.92 -9.57
N ALA A 25 27.18 16.25 -8.97
CA ALA A 25 25.91 15.57 -9.21
C ALA A 25 25.52 15.62 -10.69
N LYS A 26 25.63 16.80 -11.33
CA LYS A 26 25.38 17.00 -12.76
C LYS A 26 26.32 16.20 -13.64
N LYS A 27 27.62 16.18 -13.31
CA LYS A 27 28.61 15.39 -14.07
C LYS A 27 28.30 13.90 -14.01
N LEU A 28 28.01 13.36 -12.81
CA LEU A 28 27.62 11.95 -12.62
C LEU A 28 26.35 11.54 -13.37
N GLN A 29 25.45 12.50 -13.62
CA GLN A 29 24.23 12.25 -14.37
C GLN A 29 24.50 11.98 -15.85
N VAL A 30 25.46 12.69 -16.45
CA VAL A 30 25.73 12.65 -17.90
C VAL A 30 26.89 11.73 -18.27
N ASP A 31 27.86 11.54 -17.38
CA ASP A 31 29.10 10.82 -17.65
C ASP A 31 29.12 9.46 -16.92
N ALA A 32 28.87 8.40 -17.68
CA ALA A 32 28.82 7.03 -17.17
C ALA A 32 30.20 6.51 -16.73
N ASP A 33 31.28 6.93 -17.39
CA ASP A 33 32.63 6.52 -17.03
C ASP A 33 33.04 7.17 -15.72
N TYR A 34 32.75 8.48 -15.55
CA TYR A 34 32.98 9.19 -14.30
C TYR A 34 32.16 8.60 -13.14
N ARG A 35 30.95 8.11 -13.40
CA ARG A 35 30.13 7.40 -12.40
C ARG A 35 30.82 6.13 -11.89
N VAL A 36 31.34 5.32 -12.80
CA VAL A 36 32.07 4.09 -12.44
C VAL A 36 33.37 4.46 -11.73
N GLU A 37 34.15 5.40 -12.26
CA GLU A 37 35.44 5.81 -11.69
C GLU A 37 35.28 6.37 -10.27
N LEU A 38 34.41 7.36 -10.07
CA LEU A 38 34.20 8.00 -8.77
C LEU A 38 33.61 7.01 -7.75
N GLY A 39 32.62 6.20 -8.18
CA GLY A 39 32.05 5.16 -7.32
C GLY A 39 33.01 4.02 -7.00
N ASN A 40 34.09 3.88 -7.77
CA ASN A 40 35.15 2.93 -7.47
C ASN A 40 36.01 3.33 -6.26
N MET A 41 35.95 4.59 -5.85
CA MET A 41 36.77 5.16 -4.79
C MET A 41 36.13 4.95 -3.41
N THR A 42 36.62 3.99 -2.63
CA THR A 42 36.11 3.71 -1.27
C THR A 42 36.10 4.94 -0.37
N ALA A 43 37.12 5.81 -0.47
CA ALA A 43 37.22 7.02 0.33
C ALA A 43 36.05 7.99 0.09
N VAL A 44 35.54 8.11 -1.14
CA VAL A 44 34.39 8.99 -1.44
C VAL A 44 33.13 8.51 -0.70
N TRP A 45 32.91 7.20 -0.63
CA TRP A 45 31.79 6.65 0.13
C TRP A 45 31.96 6.88 1.64
N THR A 46 33.18 6.75 2.16
CA THR A 46 33.48 7.09 3.56
C THR A 46 33.26 8.57 3.86
N ASP A 47 33.67 9.47 2.96
CA ASP A 47 33.47 10.91 3.09
C ASP A 47 31.98 11.27 3.07
N ILE A 48 31.20 10.67 2.15
CA ILE A 48 29.73 10.83 2.09
C ILE A 48 29.08 10.33 3.38
N ALA A 49 29.43 9.13 3.84
CA ALA A 49 28.89 8.59 5.07
C ALA A 49 29.24 9.46 6.30
N GLY A 50 30.46 10.00 6.35
CA GLY A 50 30.89 10.94 7.38
C GLY A 50 30.07 12.24 7.35
N ALA A 51 29.84 12.82 6.17
CA ALA A 51 29.02 14.02 6.00
C ALA A 51 27.56 13.77 6.44
N LEU A 52 26.93 12.69 5.97
CA LEU A 52 25.56 12.32 6.36
C LEU A 52 25.44 12.05 7.86
N SER A 53 26.39 11.30 8.44
CA SER A 53 26.40 11.03 9.88
C SER A 53 26.56 12.29 10.71
N LYS A 54 27.37 13.24 10.27
CA LYS A 54 27.55 14.53 10.96
C LYS A 54 26.23 15.31 10.96
N ILE A 55 25.59 15.46 9.80
CA ILE A 55 24.30 16.17 9.71
C ILE A 55 23.23 15.49 10.58
N HIS A 56 23.18 14.16 10.57
CA HIS A 56 22.24 13.44 11.42
C HIS A 56 22.48 13.69 12.92
N GLN A 57 23.74 13.72 13.36
CA GLN A 57 24.10 13.98 14.77
C GLN A 57 23.85 15.43 15.19
N ASP A 58 24.17 16.39 14.32
CA ASP A 58 23.98 17.83 14.58
C ASP A 58 22.50 18.24 14.49
N GLY A 59 21.65 17.38 13.91
CA GLY A 59 20.24 17.63 13.65
C GLY A 59 20.01 18.24 12.26
N LEU A 60 18.80 18.01 11.74
CA LEU A 60 18.43 18.45 10.40
C LEU A 60 18.07 19.94 10.35
N ALA A 61 19.10 20.79 10.35
CA ALA A 61 18.95 22.23 10.22
C ALA A 61 18.57 22.64 8.78
N PRO A 62 17.76 23.70 8.58
CA PRO A 62 17.31 24.15 7.26
C PRO A 62 18.46 24.45 6.27
N GLU A 63 19.58 24.97 6.75
CA GLU A 63 20.78 25.28 5.96
C GLU A 63 21.43 24.03 5.33
N ASN A 64 21.19 22.83 5.89
CA ASN A 64 21.75 21.59 5.40
C ASN A 64 20.90 20.93 4.30
N VAL A 65 19.65 21.38 4.09
CA VAL A 65 18.69 20.71 3.21
C VAL A 65 19.15 20.68 1.76
N GLU A 66 19.66 21.81 1.25
CA GLU A 66 20.17 21.88 -0.12
C GLU A 66 21.41 20.99 -0.31
N THR A 67 22.33 21.03 0.66
CA THR A 67 23.52 20.19 0.67
C THR A 67 23.17 18.70 0.68
N LEU A 68 22.22 18.28 1.53
CA LEU A 68 21.72 16.92 1.57
C LEU A 68 21.09 16.49 0.25
N MET A 69 20.29 17.36 -0.37
CA MET A 69 19.71 17.09 -1.68
C MET A 69 20.80 16.77 -2.72
N TYR A 70 21.91 17.53 -2.75
CA TYR A 70 23.01 17.24 -3.67
C TYR A 70 23.76 15.97 -3.31
N ILE A 71 23.99 15.69 -2.02
CA ILE A 71 24.61 14.43 -1.58
C ILE A 71 23.74 13.23 -2.00
N PHE A 72 22.42 13.28 -1.80
CA PHE A 72 21.51 12.23 -2.24
C PHE A 72 21.52 12.04 -3.76
N ARG A 73 21.59 13.14 -4.54
CA ARG A 73 21.74 13.06 -6.01
C ARG A 73 23.06 12.41 -6.42
N ILE A 74 24.17 12.72 -5.75
CA ILE A 74 25.48 12.09 -5.98
C ILE A 74 25.37 10.58 -5.72
N VAL A 75 24.85 10.17 -4.56
CA VAL A 75 24.66 8.75 -4.21
C VAL A 75 23.77 8.04 -5.24
N ARG A 76 22.60 8.63 -5.55
CA ARG A 76 21.67 8.12 -6.55
C ARG A 76 22.34 7.89 -7.91
N ASN A 77 23.11 8.88 -8.38
CA ASN A 77 23.76 8.81 -9.67
C ASN A 77 24.93 7.81 -9.66
N MET A 78 25.75 7.76 -8.61
CA MET A 78 26.84 6.79 -8.45
C MET A 78 26.35 5.34 -8.42
N ALA A 79 25.21 5.09 -7.77
CA ALA A 79 24.63 3.76 -7.63
C ALA A 79 23.88 3.27 -8.88
N ALA A 80 23.43 4.18 -9.75
CA ALA A 80 22.56 3.88 -10.88
C ALA A 80 23.17 2.86 -11.86
N GLY A 81 22.70 1.61 -11.78
CA GLY A 81 23.09 0.50 -12.66
C GLY A 81 24.48 -0.06 -12.40
N VAL A 82 25.11 0.23 -11.25
CA VAL A 82 26.48 -0.22 -10.94
C VAL A 82 26.51 -1.01 -9.63
N ILE A 83 26.42 -2.33 -9.73
CA ILE A 83 26.33 -3.26 -8.58
C ILE A 83 27.46 -3.04 -7.56
N LEU A 84 28.70 -2.92 -8.03
CA LEU A 84 29.86 -2.73 -7.15
C LEU A 84 29.78 -1.41 -6.34
N ASN A 85 29.19 -0.37 -6.92
CA ASN A 85 28.98 0.91 -6.23
C ASN A 85 27.90 0.80 -5.16
N GLN A 86 26.81 0.09 -5.46
CA GLN A 86 25.75 -0.21 -4.49
C GLN A 86 26.29 -1.02 -3.29
N GLU A 87 27.16 -2.00 -3.54
CA GLU A 87 27.81 -2.78 -2.48
C GLU A 87 28.70 -1.93 -1.56
N ARG A 88 29.44 -0.97 -2.13
CA ARG A 88 30.25 -0.02 -1.33
C ARG A 88 29.39 0.95 -0.52
N ALA A 89 28.30 1.44 -1.09
CA ALA A 89 27.36 2.26 -0.34
C ALA A 89 26.78 1.48 0.85
N ARG A 90 26.46 0.20 0.66
CA ARG A 90 26.00 -0.69 1.73
C ARG A 90 27.08 -0.93 2.80
N SER A 91 28.34 -1.19 2.41
CA SER A 91 29.42 -1.42 3.37
C SER A 91 29.75 -0.19 4.21
N THR A 92 29.39 1.00 3.74
CA THR A 92 29.53 2.29 4.43
C THR A 92 28.26 2.76 5.14
N LYS A 93 27.21 1.94 5.21
CA LYS A 93 25.92 2.23 5.88
C LYS A 93 25.19 3.46 5.33
N ILE A 94 25.42 3.82 4.07
CA ILE A 94 24.73 4.94 3.44
C ILE A 94 23.20 4.73 3.38
N PRO A 95 22.66 3.53 3.09
CA PRO A 95 21.21 3.33 3.12
C PRO A 95 20.59 3.66 4.50
N ASP A 96 21.23 3.22 5.59
CA ASP A 96 20.81 3.50 6.97
C ASP A 96 20.80 5.02 7.25
N LEU A 97 21.87 5.73 6.87
CA LEU A 97 21.97 7.17 7.08
C LEU A 97 20.95 7.96 6.25
N ILE A 98 20.71 7.57 4.99
CA ILE A 98 19.67 8.18 4.17
C ILE A 98 18.30 7.95 4.80
N GLN A 99 18.01 6.72 5.24
CA GLN A 99 16.73 6.37 5.87
C GLN A 99 16.46 7.19 7.14
N GLU A 100 17.47 7.39 8.01
CA GLU A 100 17.30 8.19 9.22
C GLU A 100 17.07 9.68 8.91
N LEU A 101 17.80 10.23 7.93
CA LEU A 101 17.65 11.64 7.53
C LEU A 101 16.30 11.92 6.84
N ILE A 102 15.85 11.03 5.95
CA ILE A 102 14.51 11.17 5.34
C ILE A 102 13.41 10.95 6.38
N SER A 103 13.61 10.03 7.34
CA SER A 103 12.68 9.83 8.44
C SER A 103 12.55 11.09 9.29
N GLN A 104 13.66 11.67 9.72
CA GLN A 104 13.66 12.93 10.47
C GLN A 104 12.93 14.04 9.68
N ALA A 105 13.28 14.23 8.42
CA ALA A 105 12.67 15.24 7.55
C ALA A 105 11.16 15.04 7.36
N ALA A 106 10.72 13.80 7.13
CA ALA A 106 9.31 13.49 6.88
C ALA A 106 8.43 13.77 8.11
N HIS A 107 8.95 13.54 9.32
CA HIS A 107 8.20 13.75 10.55
C HIS A 107 8.22 15.21 11.04
N THR A 108 9.35 15.93 10.90
CA THR A 108 9.48 17.28 11.50
C THR A 108 9.23 18.44 10.55
N HIS A 109 9.25 18.21 9.24
CA HIS A 109 9.19 19.29 8.23
C HIS A 109 8.24 19.00 7.06
N TYR A 110 7.21 18.19 7.29
CA TYR A 110 6.17 17.96 6.29
C TYR A 110 5.57 19.30 5.82
N GLY A 111 5.39 19.45 4.51
CA GLY A 111 4.85 20.68 3.88
C GLY A 111 5.87 21.76 3.51
N ASN A 112 7.14 21.68 3.93
CA ASN A 112 8.16 22.61 3.44
C ASN A 112 8.71 22.16 2.07
N ALA A 113 8.60 23.03 1.05
CA ALA A 113 8.99 22.72 -0.32
C ALA A 113 10.46 22.27 -0.47
N ALA A 114 11.39 22.87 0.27
CA ALA A 114 12.81 22.49 0.21
C ALA A 114 13.02 21.05 0.74
N TYR A 115 12.35 20.71 1.84
CA TYR A 115 12.39 19.36 2.41
C TYR A 115 11.71 18.35 1.49
N ILE A 116 10.61 18.71 0.81
CA ILE A 116 9.97 17.84 -0.19
C ILE A 116 10.97 17.49 -1.31
N MET A 117 11.74 18.47 -1.81
CA MET A 117 12.78 18.21 -2.82
C MET A 117 13.88 17.29 -2.29
N MET A 118 14.29 17.46 -1.04
CA MET A 118 15.27 16.60 -0.38
C MET A 118 14.74 15.17 -0.20
N LEU A 119 13.49 15.01 0.24
CA LEU A 119 12.82 13.72 0.38
C LEU A 119 12.72 12.97 -0.95
N ARG A 120 12.29 13.66 -2.03
CA ARG A 120 12.29 13.09 -3.39
C ARG A 120 13.67 12.56 -3.78
N ALA A 121 14.73 13.34 -3.53
CA ALA A 121 16.10 12.92 -3.82
C ALA A 121 16.53 11.71 -2.97
N GLY A 122 16.18 11.67 -1.69
CA GLY A 122 16.49 10.58 -0.77
C GLY A 122 15.81 9.26 -1.15
N VAL A 123 14.51 9.27 -1.45
CA VAL A 123 13.76 8.08 -1.88
C VAL A 123 14.32 7.54 -3.21
N GLN A 124 14.63 8.42 -4.17
CA GLN A 124 15.26 8.01 -5.42
C GLN A 124 16.67 7.44 -5.22
N ALA A 125 17.44 7.99 -4.28
CA ALA A 125 18.75 7.44 -3.93
C ALA A 125 18.62 6.02 -3.37
N LEU A 126 17.68 5.78 -2.45
CA LEU A 126 17.39 4.43 -1.94
C LEU A 126 16.97 3.47 -3.05
N SER A 127 16.13 3.92 -3.99
CA SER A 127 15.71 3.09 -5.13
C SER A 127 16.89 2.66 -5.99
N ASN A 128 17.75 3.60 -6.38
CA ASN A 128 18.93 3.30 -7.20
C ASN A 128 20.00 2.46 -6.47
N LEU A 129 20.02 2.49 -5.13
CA LEU A 129 20.91 1.64 -4.34
C LEU A 129 20.52 0.15 -4.38
N LEU A 130 19.27 -0.16 -4.71
CA LEU A 130 18.77 -1.54 -4.79
C LEU A 130 18.43 -2.04 -6.20
N THR A 131 18.28 -1.16 -7.19
CA THR A 131 17.88 -1.58 -8.54
C THR A 131 18.87 -2.59 -9.12
N GLY A 132 18.37 -3.77 -9.50
CA GLY A 132 19.17 -4.86 -10.08
C GLY A 132 20.11 -5.58 -9.12
N ASN A 133 20.00 -5.37 -7.81
CA ASN A 133 20.88 -5.98 -6.81
C ASN A 133 20.10 -6.60 -5.66
N GLU A 134 19.93 -7.92 -5.73
CA GLU A 134 19.16 -8.71 -4.76
C GLU A 134 19.68 -8.60 -3.32
N THR A 135 21.00 -8.49 -3.15
CA THR A 135 21.59 -8.32 -1.82
C THR A 135 21.23 -6.95 -1.23
N SER A 136 21.28 -5.90 -2.04
CA SER A 136 20.85 -4.56 -1.63
C SER A 136 19.35 -4.51 -1.35
N LYS A 137 18.51 -5.11 -2.20
CA LYS A 137 17.06 -5.23 -1.96
C LYS A 137 16.78 -5.88 -0.62
N ASN A 138 17.37 -7.05 -0.34
CA ASN A 138 17.18 -7.74 0.94
C ASN A 138 17.63 -6.88 2.14
N THR A 139 18.79 -6.22 2.02
CA THR A 139 19.33 -5.40 3.12
C THR A 139 18.46 -4.17 3.38
N ILE A 140 18.12 -3.42 2.33
CA ILE A 140 17.35 -2.18 2.43
C ILE A 140 15.90 -2.47 2.81
N TRP A 141 15.30 -3.55 2.30
CA TRP A 141 13.95 -3.93 2.67
C TRP A 141 13.82 -4.31 4.14
N ASN A 142 14.75 -5.11 4.65
CA ASN A 142 14.82 -5.43 6.07
C ASN A 142 15.09 -4.18 6.93
N LEU A 143 15.92 -3.24 6.45
CA LEU A 143 16.12 -1.96 7.13
C LEU A 143 14.80 -1.18 7.26
N LEU A 144 14.03 -1.09 6.18
CA LEU A 144 12.80 -0.29 6.11
C LEU A 144 11.62 -0.91 6.85
N LEU A 145 11.48 -2.25 6.89
CA LEU A 145 10.33 -2.92 7.50
C LEU A 145 10.61 -3.54 8.88
N VAL A 146 11.82 -4.04 9.13
CA VAL A 146 12.12 -4.83 10.33
C VAL A 146 12.89 -4.02 11.37
N LYS A 147 13.88 -3.24 10.93
CA LYS A 147 14.79 -2.54 11.85
C LYS A 147 14.29 -1.18 12.34
N ALA A 148 13.21 -0.64 11.78
CA ALA A 148 12.63 0.64 12.17
C ALA A 148 11.38 0.42 13.06
N PRO A 149 11.28 1.14 14.19
CA PRO A 149 11.06 2.58 14.14
C PRO A 149 12.38 3.34 14.13
N SER A 150 12.44 4.41 13.34
CA SER A 150 13.54 5.37 13.47
C SER A 150 13.62 5.80 14.92
N ARG A 151 14.83 5.97 15.48
CA ARG A 151 14.99 6.37 16.90
C ARG A 151 14.22 7.65 17.27
N SER A 152 13.80 8.42 16.26
CA SER A 152 13.03 9.65 16.36
C SER A 152 11.51 9.52 16.19
N CYS A 153 10.94 8.39 15.75
CA CYS A 153 9.48 8.27 15.60
C CYS A 153 8.98 6.83 15.57
N ASP A 154 7.83 6.59 16.22
CA ASP A 154 7.09 5.31 16.25
C ASP A 154 6.46 4.93 14.89
N GLN A 155 6.44 5.84 13.92
CA GLN A 155 5.88 5.61 12.60
C GLN A 155 6.91 5.07 11.60
N ASN A 156 6.46 4.17 10.73
CA ASN A 156 7.28 3.63 9.66
C ASN A 156 7.53 4.69 8.59
N VAL A 157 8.80 4.91 8.22
CA VAL A 157 9.20 5.92 7.25
C VAL A 157 8.52 5.78 5.89
N LEU A 158 8.27 4.56 5.41
CA LEU A 158 7.61 4.34 4.11
C LEU A 158 6.14 4.76 4.17
N SER A 159 5.44 4.42 5.27
CA SER A 159 4.06 4.87 5.48
C SER A 159 4.00 6.40 5.57
N THR A 160 4.92 7.03 6.32
CA THR A 160 4.99 8.49 6.40
C THR A 160 5.23 9.13 5.04
N LEU A 161 6.19 8.59 4.24
CA LEU A 161 6.47 9.08 2.90
C LEU A 161 5.28 8.92 1.95
N ALA A 162 4.58 7.79 2.01
CA ALA A 162 3.39 7.54 1.21
C ALA A 162 2.25 8.50 1.55
N GLY A 163 2.11 8.92 2.81
CA GLY A 163 1.10 9.90 3.25
C GLY A 163 1.44 11.37 2.96
N ILE A 164 2.62 11.69 2.43
CA ILE A 164 2.93 13.05 2.01
C ILE A 164 2.15 13.36 0.73
N SER A 165 1.42 14.48 0.72
CA SER A 165 0.65 14.98 -0.43
C SER A 165 1.52 15.48 -1.59
N ASP A 166 2.45 14.66 -2.06
CA ASP A 166 3.37 14.89 -3.16
C ASP A 166 3.42 13.66 -4.07
N GLU A 167 2.83 13.77 -5.25
CA GLU A 167 2.70 12.63 -6.19
C GLU A 167 4.05 12.00 -6.54
N THR A 168 5.11 12.80 -6.64
CA THR A 168 6.44 12.29 -6.99
C THR A 168 7.04 11.45 -5.86
N ILE A 169 6.85 11.85 -4.59
CA ILE A 169 7.27 11.05 -3.43
C ILE A 169 6.45 9.77 -3.36
N LEU A 170 5.12 9.84 -3.49
CA LEU A 170 4.26 8.66 -3.45
C LEU A 170 4.66 7.66 -4.54
N LEU A 171 4.75 8.10 -5.80
CA LEU A 171 5.16 7.26 -6.92
C LEU A 171 6.54 6.63 -6.70
N SER A 172 7.52 7.42 -6.24
CA SER A 172 8.88 6.92 -5.97
C SER A 172 8.90 5.90 -4.82
N THR A 173 8.06 6.10 -3.80
CA THR A 173 7.91 5.20 -2.65
C THR A 173 7.29 3.87 -3.09
N VAL A 174 6.21 3.90 -3.87
CA VAL A 174 5.56 2.68 -4.38
C VAL A 174 6.51 1.93 -5.31
N MET A 175 7.23 2.61 -6.20
CA MET A 175 8.24 1.97 -7.05
C MET A 175 9.39 1.35 -6.26
N LEU A 176 9.86 2.02 -5.19
CA LEU A 176 10.86 1.46 -4.28
C LEU A 176 10.36 0.15 -3.66
N CYS A 177 9.14 0.16 -3.13
CA CYS A 177 8.51 -1.02 -2.52
C CYS A 177 8.30 -2.13 -3.53
N TYR A 178 7.79 -1.82 -4.73
CA TYR A 178 7.59 -2.77 -5.82
C TYR A 178 8.90 -3.44 -6.23
N ASN A 179 9.96 -2.66 -6.44
CA ASN A 179 11.28 -3.18 -6.79
C ASN A 179 11.86 -4.13 -5.73
N CYS A 180 11.50 -3.94 -4.46
CA CYS A 180 11.83 -4.89 -3.40
C CYS A 180 11.01 -6.17 -3.57
N ILE A 181 9.68 -6.12 -3.62
CA ILE A 181 8.89 -7.35 -3.59
C ILE A 181 8.90 -8.15 -4.90
N PHE A 182 9.20 -7.50 -6.02
CA PHE A 182 9.20 -8.12 -7.33
C PHE A 182 10.04 -9.41 -7.36
N GLU A 183 9.40 -10.50 -7.78
CA GLU A 183 9.96 -11.85 -7.88
C GLU A 183 10.56 -12.40 -6.58
N SER A 184 10.09 -11.94 -5.42
CA SER A 184 10.64 -12.38 -4.13
C SER A 184 9.56 -12.65 -3.08
N ARG A 185 9.23 -13.94 -2.94
CA ARG A 185 8.32 -14.48 -1.93
C ARG A 185 8.62 -13.97 -0.51
N GLU A 186 9.88 -14.12 -0.06
CA GLU A 186 10.31 -13.73 1.29
C GLU A 186 10.08 -12.24 1.58
N ARG A 187 10.41 -11.37 0.62
CA ARG A 187 10.19 -9.92 0.74
C ARG A 187 8.71 -9.54 0.69
N SER A 188 7.89 -10.21 -0.11
CA SER A 188 6.42 -10.05 -0.06
C SER A 188 5.88 -10.46 1.30
N GLU A 189 6.35 -11.57 1.87
CA GLU A 189 5.94 -12.06 3.20
C GLU A 189 6.27 -11.09 4.34
N LEU A 190 7.37 -10.34 4.23
CA LEU A 190 7.70 -9.30 5.20
C LEU A 190 6.69 -8.14 5.26
N LEU A 191 5.93 -7.87 4.19
CA LEU A 191 4.92 -6.81 4.19
C LEU A 191 3.80 -7.08 5.18
N PHE A 192 3.25 -8.30 5.16
CA PHE A 192 2.09 -8.63 5.99
C PHE A 192 2.47 -9.22 7.35
N SER A 193 3.71 -9.71 7.52
CA SER A 193 4.20 -10.21 8.81
C SER A 193 4.74 -9.14 9.76
N THR A 194 5.07 -7.94 9.27
CA THR A 194 5.61 -6.84 10.08
C THR A 194 4.58 -5.72 10.29
N VAL A 195 4.54 -5.10 11.47
CA VAL A 195 3.64 -3.97 11.76
C VAL A 195 3.89 -2.80 10.79
N ALA A 196 5.17 -2.55 10.48
CA ALA A 196 5.59 -1.54 9.52
C ALA A 196 5.01 -1.78 8.12
N GLY A 197 5.12 -3.01 7.62
CA GLY A 197 4.56 -3.37 6.32
C GLY A 197 3.04 -3.30 6.30
N GLN A 198 2.36 -3.71 7.39
CA GLN A 198 0.91 -3.58 7.53
C GLN A 198 0.47 -2.10 7.46
N LYS A 199 1.16 -1.20 8.20
CA LYS A 199 0.90 0.25 8.17
C LYS A 199 1.13 0.83 6.76
N LEU A 200 2.14 0.35 6.04
CA LEU A 200 2.41 0.75 4.66
C LEU A 200 1.31 0.28 3.69
N LEU A 201 0.87 -0.98 3.79
CA LEU A 201 -0.24 -1.51 2.98
C LEU A 201 -1.50 -0.68 3.16
N ARG A 202 -1.85 -0.39 4.42
CA ARG A 202 -2.98 0.48 4.75
C ARG A 202 -2.81 1.87 4.14
N GLN A 203 -1.63 2.49 4.27
CA GLN A 203 -1.40 3.81 3.70
C GLN A 203 -1.57 3.82 2.18
N PHE A 204 -1.08 2.80 1.45
CA PHE A 204 -1.30 2.72 0.01
C PHE A 204 -2.78 2.60 -0.35
N LEU A 205 -3.57 1.87 0.43
CA LEU A 205 -5.03 1.79 0.22
C LEU A 205 -5.70 3.15 0.44
N LEU A 206 -5.37 3.85 1.53
CA LEU A 206 -5.88 5.19 1.81
C LEU A 206 -5.53 6.18 0.67
N GLU A 207 -4.27 6.20 0.24
CA GLU A 207 -3.84 7.06 -0.87
C GLU A 207 -4.55 6.69 -2.17
N SER A 208 -4.70 5.40 -2.47
CA SER A 208 -5.42 4.94 -3.67
C SER A 208 -6.89 5.38 -3.67
N HIS A 209 -7.54 5.35 -2.51
CA HIS A 209 -8.91 5.82 -2.36
C HIS A 209 -8.99 7.34 -2.57
N ALA A 210 -8.09 8.10 -1.95
CA ALA A 210 -8.03 9.55 -2.07
C ALA A 210 -7.80 10.03 -3.51
N ILE A 211 -7.08 9.25 -4.33
CA ILE A 211 -6.79 9.58 -5.74
C ILE A 211 -7.66 8.82 -6.75
N SER A 212 -8.61 7.99 -6.31
CA SER A 212 -9.43 7.14 -7.20
C SER A 212 -10.23 7.92 -8.24
N GLY A 213 -10.63 9.17 -7.95
CA GLY A 213 -11.27 10.07 -8.93
C GLY A 213 -10.30 10.76 -9.90
N GLN A 214 -9.00 10.45 -9.85
CA GLN A 214 -7.93 11.06 -10.64
C GLN A 214 -7.10 9.97 -11.32
N GLU A 215 -7.78 9.11 -12.09
CA GLU A 215 -7.20 7.91 -12.73
C GLU A 215 -5.96 8.21 -13.60
N GLU A 216 -5.80 9.44 -14.10
CA GLU A 216 -4.60 9.87 -14.85
C GLU A 216 -3.31 9.96 -14.01
N ARG A 217 -3.41 9.81 -12.68
CA ARG A 217 -2.25 9.85 -11.78
C ARG A 217 -1.47 8.54 -11.84
N LYS A 218 -0.19 8.65 -12.21
CA LYS A 218 0.73 7.50 -12.29
C LYS A 218 0.92 6.79 -10.95
N SER A 219 0.76 7.51 -9.84
CA SER A 219 0.82 6.89 -8.51
C SER A 219 -0.31 5.90 -8.28
N PHE A 220 -1.53 6.16 -8.80
CA PHE A 220 -2.65 5.24 -8.71
C PHE A 220 -2.36 3.95 -9.47
N GLU A 221 -1.96 4.07 -10.75
CA GLU A 221 -1.57 2.92 -11.59
C GLU A 221 -0.47 2.08 -10.93
N MET A 222 0.51 2.73 -10.30
CA MET A 222 1.61 2.04 -9.63
C MET A 222 1.17 1.32 -8.34
N ILE A 223 0.29 1.93 -7.54
CA ILE A 223 -0.28 1.27 -6.34
C ILE A 223 -1.11 0.05 -6.77
N TYR A 224 -1.93 0.22 -7.81
CA TYR A 224 -2.73 -0.85 -8.36
C TYR A 224 -1.86 -1.99 -8.90
N THR A 225 -0.79 -1.66 -9.63
CA THR A 225 0.21 -2.64 -10.11
C THR A 225 0.86 -3.38 -8.94
N PHE A 226 1.18 -2.68 -7.86
CA PHE A 226 1.76 -3.25 -6.64
C PHE A 226 0.83 -4.27 -5.98
N PHE A 227 -0.45 -3.94 -5.78
CA PHE A 227 -1.42 -4.87 -5.20
C PHE A 227 -1.76 -6.02 -6.15
N SER A 228 -1.92 -5.75 -7.44
CA SER A 228 -2.17 -6.79 -8.45
C SER A 228 -1.05 -7.84 -8.45
N HIS A 229 0.21 -7.41 -8.33
CA HIS A 229 1.33 -8.33 -8.23
C HIS A 229 1.25 -9.23 -6.99
N LEU A 230 0.85 -8.68 -5.84
CA LEU A 230 0.70 -9.47 -4.62
C LEU A 230 -0.47 -10.47 -4.72
N ILE A 231 -1.58 -10.05 -5.34
CA ILE A 231 -2.76 -10.90 -5.57
C ILE A 231 -2.41 -12.06 -6.51
N GLN A 232 -1.67 -11.79 -7.59
CA GLN A 232 -1.16 -12.79 -8.52
C GLN A 232 -0.19 -13.80 -7.87
N GLN A 233 0.35 -13.47 -6.69
CA GLN A 233 1.22 -14.34 -5.89
C GLN A 233 0.48 -14.99 -4.71
N ASP A 234 -0.85 -15.02 -4.73
CA ASP A 234 -1.69 -15.66 -3.72
C ASP A 234 -1.65 -15.01 -2.33
N TYR A 235 -1.21 -13.75 -2.24
CA TYR A 235 -1.14 -13.04 -0.96
C TYR A 235 -2.42 -12.32 -0.56
N PHE A 236 -3.51 -12.47 -1.30
CA PHE A 236 -4.75 -11.74 -1.01
C PHE A 236 -5.27 -12.02 0.42
N SER A 237 -5.31 -13.28 0.84
CA SER A 237 -5.73 -13.69 2.18
C SER A 237 -4.86 -13.07 3.28
N TYR A 238 -3.54 -13.10 3.09
CA TYR A 238 -2.56 -12.54 4.01
C TYR A 238 -2.69 -11.01 4.15
N ILE A 239 -2.90 -10.29 3.04
CA ILE A 239 -3.13 -8.84 3.07
C ILE A 239 -4.43 -8.54 3.83
N PHE A 240 -5.48 -9.29 3.54
CA PHE A 240 -6.79 -9.10 4.15
C PHE A 240 -6.77 -9.28 5.67
N GLU A 241 -6.09 -10.32 6.16
CA GLU A 241 -5.89 -10.59 7.59
C GLU A 241 -4.96 -9.57 8.27
N ALA A 242 -3.91 -9.14 7.56
CA ALA A 242 -2.98 -8.11 8.02
C ALA A 242 -3.69 -6.77 8.31
N LEU A 243 -4.63 -6.36 7.46
CA LEU A 243 -5.41 -5.14 7.64
C LEU A 243 -6.37 -5.23 8.83
N ASP A 244 -6.98 -6.38 9.05
CA ASP A 244 -7.86 -6.61 10.21
C ASP A 244 -7.07 -6.54 11.53
N THR A 245 -5.94 -7.25 11.57
CA THR A 245 -5.04 -7.28 12.73
C THR A 245 -4.53 -5.88 13.08
N LEU A 246 -4.19 -5.07 12.07
CA LEU A 246 -3.74 -3.70 12.30
C LEU A 246 -4.87 -2.83 12.85
N ALA A 247 -6.09 -2.96 12.33
CA ALA A 247 -7.24 -2.19 12.81
C ALA A 247 -7.51 -2.46 14.30
N ASP A 248 -7.38 -3.71 14.74
CA ASP A 248 -7.56 -4.06 16.16
C ASP A 248 -6.44 -3.47 17.03
N ARG A 249 -5.18 -3.50 16.58
CA ARG A 249 -4.06 -2.88 17.31
C ARG A 249 -4.20 -1.37 17.46
N LEU A 250 -4.64 -0.68 16.41
CA LEU A 250 -4.82 0.77 16.46
C LEU A 250 -5.93 1.17 17.44
N LEU A 251 -7.00 0.37 17.53
CA LEU A 251 -8.05 0.57 18.53
C LEU A 251 -7.53 0.38 19.96
N GLU A 252 -6.64 -0.59 20.18
CA GLU A 252 -5.95 -0.78 21.47
C GLU A 252 -5.03 0.40 21.81
N GLU A 253 -4.24 0.89 20.84
CA GLU A 253 -3.36 2.06 21.01
C GLU A 253 -4.16 3.35 21.33
N GLU A 254 -5.32 3.56 20.68
CA GLU A 254 -6.20 4.70 20.97
C GLU A 254 -6.85 4.60 22.36
N GLN A 255 -7.21 3.38 22.80
CA GLN A 255 -7.78 3.14 24.12
C GLN A 255 -6.75 3.31 25.24
N ASP A 256 -5.51 2.86 25.04
CA ASP A 256 -4.42 3.01 26.01
C ASP A 256 -3.84 4.45 26.02
N GLY A 257 -3.92 5.14 24.88
CA GLY A 257 -3.61 6.57 24.74
C GLY A 257 -4.64 7.51 25.38
N THR A 258 -5.78 6.98 25.85
CA THR A 258 -6.70 7.70 26.74
C THR A 258 -6.11 7.74 28.14
N ILE A 259 -5.01 8.50 28.29
CA ILE A 259 -4.40 8.82 29.57
C ILE A 259 -5.49 9.41 30.47
N ARG A 260 -5.81 8.67 31.54
CA ARG A 260 -6.42 9.22 32.74
C ARG A 260 -5.65 10.48 33.12
N TYR A 261 -6.28 11.63 32.98
CA TYR A 261 -5.84 12.84 33.66
C TYR A 261 -5.89 12.58 35.17
N HIS A 262 -4.81 12.03 35.73
CA HIS A 262 -4.53 12.09 37.15
C HIS A 262 -3.99 13.49 37.42
N GLY A 263 -4.91 14.44 37.57
CA GLY A 263 -4.59 15.76 38.09
C GLY A 263 -4.21 15.67 39.55
N GLU A 264 -2.97 15.32 39.85
CA GLU A 264 -2.32 15.64 41.11
C GLU A 264 -0.95 16.26 40.79
N ASP A 265 -0.67 17.36 41.48
CA ASP A 265 0.58 18.14 41.47
C ASP A 265 0.75 19.25 40.40
N PHE A 266 -0.14 20.25 40.45
CA PHE A 266 0.27 21.65 40.32
C PHE A 266 0.06 22.38 41.66
N HIS A 267 0.98 22.15 42.61
CA HIS A 267 1.22 23.12 43.67
C HIS A 267 2.13 24.23 43.13
N THR A 268 1.53 25.35 42.71
CA THR A 268 2.22 26.64 42.77
C THR A 268 1.42 27.60 43.63
N LYS A 269 2.14 28.16 44.59
CA LYS A 269 1.69 29.15 45.56
C LYS A 269 1.31 30.46 44.86
N ASP A 270 0.39 31.17 45.52
CA ASP A 270 0.18 32.61 45.45
C ASP A 270 -0.19 33.21 44.09
N THR A 271 -1.48 33.50 43.93
CA THR A 271 -1.92 34.88 43.63
C THR A 271 -3.39 35.02 43.98
N ALA A 272 -3.65 35.97 44.87
CA ALA A 272 -4.98 36.41 45.25
C ALA A 272 -5.54 37.42 44.21
N GLU A 273 -6.87 37.53 44.21
CA GLU A 273 -7.73 38.61 43.70
C GLU A 273 -8.58 38.38 42.41
N VAL A 274 -9.88 38.13 42.67
CA VAL A 274 -11.09 38.71 42.04
C VAL A 274 -11.58 38.24 40.63
N VAL A 275 -12.40 37.17 40.59
CA VAL A 275 -13.86 37.03 40.17
C VAL A 275 -14.38 37.81 38.91
N PRO A 276 -15.38 37.34 38.11
CA PRO A 276 -15.75 36.01 37.55
C PRO A 276 -16.15 36.06 36.03
N GLU A 277 -16.57 34.91 35.47
CA GLU A 277 -17.51 34.69 34.32
C GLU A 277 -16.97 33.76 33.24
N LEU A 278 -17.39 32.49 33.31
CA LEU A 278 -18.03 31.78 32.19
C LEU A 278 -18.57 30.45 32.72
N GLN A 279 -19.84 30.48 33.09
CA GLN A 279 -20.68 29.30 33.22
C GLN A 279 -20.97 28.71 31.83
N GLY A 280 -21.03 27.38 31.77
CA GLY A 280 -21.90 26.71 30.81
C GLY A 280 -21.24 25.57 30.05
N LEU A 281 -21.18 24.39 30.68
CA LEU A 281 -21.63 23.10 30.14
C LEU A 281 -21.31 22.02 31.18
N ARG A 282 -22.28 21.81 32.09
CA ARG A 282 -22.30 20.72 33.06
C ARG A 282 -23.20 19.65 32.45
N ILE A 283 -22.65 18.48 32.11
CA ILE A 283 -23.47 17.29 31.85
C ILE A 283 -23.72 16.68 33.23
N GLU A 284 -24.99 16.61 33.59
CA GLU A 284 -25.46 15.92 34.80
C GLU A 284 -25.33 14.42 34.58
N GLU A 285 -24.50 13.77 35.39
CA GLU A 285 -24.61 12.33 35.62
C GLU A 285 -25.89 12.10 36.45
N ILE A 286 -26.77 11.25 35.92
CA ILE A 286 -27.94 10.75 36.65
C ILE A 286 -27.41 9.77 37.69
N GLU A 287 -27.39 10.19 38.95
CA GLU A 287 -27.24 9.31 40.11
C GLU A 287 -28.56 8.54 40.31
N ASP A 288 -28.57 7.25 39.98
CA ASP A 288 -29.55 6.32 40.53
C ASP A 288 -29.02 5.83 41.89
N GLU A 289 -29.59 6.38 42.96
CA GLU A 289 -29.40 5.90 44.33
C GLU A 289 -30.28 4.68 44.64
N GLU A 290 -29.64 3.73 45.33
CA GLU A 290 -30.17 2.72 46.25
C GLU A 290 -30.89 1.47 45.71
N ALA A 291 -30.20 0.33 45.80
CA ALA A 291 -30.62 -0.70 46.77
C ALA A 291 -29.48 -1.66 47.15
N ASP A 292 -29.27 -1.72 48.46
CA ASP A 292 -28.42 -2.63 49.21
C ASP A 292 -28.82 -4.11 49.04
N THR A 293 -27.82 -4.98 48.90
CA THR A 293 -27.65 -6.31 49.53
C THR A 293 -27.13 -7.45 48.63
N LYS A 294 -26.11 -8.12 49.18
CA LYS A 294 -25.66 -9.52 48.99
C LYS A 294 -24.64 -9.84 47.88
N ASP A 295 -23.42 -10.10 48.38
CA ASP A 295 -22.43 -11.09 47.96
C ASP A 295 -22.91 -12.04 46.85
N THR A 296 -22.51 -11.69 45.63
CA THR A 296 -22.52 -12.59 44.48
C THR A 296 -21.08 -12.65 43.96
N PRO A 297 -20.51 -13.85 43.70
CA PRO A 297 -19.12 -13.98 43.32
C PRO A 297 -18.85 -13.18 42.05
N LYS A 298 -17.74 -12.42 42.07
CA LYS A 298 -17.19 -11.67 40.94
C LYS A 298 -17.25 -12.54 39.68
N ALA A 299 -18.28 -12.31 38.87
CA ALA A 299 -18.27 -12.70 37.48
C ALA A 299 -17.16 -11.86 36.87
N GLU A 300 -16.01 -12.51 36.67
CA GLU A 300 -15.06 -12.13 35.63
C GLU A 300 -15.88 -11.95 34.36
N GLN A 301 -16.28 -10.69 34.11
CA GLN A 301 -16.70 -10.23 32.81
C GLN A 301 -15.49 -10.39 31.91
N THR A 302 -15.35 -11.61 31.40
CA THR A 302 -14.85 -11.84 30.06
C THR A 302 -15.74 -10.99 29.16
N LYS A 303 -15.36 -9.71 28.97
CA LYS A 303 -15.63 -8.98 27.74
C LYS A 303 -15.00 -9.83 26.63
N LYS A 304 -15.67 -10.91 26.25
CA LYS A 304 -15.51 -11.55 24.95
C LYS A 304 -15.79 -10.40 24.00
N SER A 305 -14.72 -9.90 23.38
CA SER A 305 -14.80 -8.98 22.27
C SER A 305 -15.95 -9.44 21.39
N ALA A 306 -16.97 -8.59 21.24
CA ALA A 306 -18.00 -8.81 20.25
C ALA A 306 -17.23 -8.98 18.94
N LYS A 307 -17.19 -10.21 18.43
CA LYS A 307 -16.37 -10.60 17.28
C LYS A 307 -16.71 -9.60 16.19
N LYS A 308 -15.75 -8.81 15.73
CA LYS A 308 -15.96 -7.78 14.69
C LYS A 308 -16.59 -8.50 13.50
N LEU A 309 -17.88 -8.23 13.28
CA LEU A 309 -18.69 -8.90 12.26
C LEU A 309 -18.67 -8.11 10.95
N TYR A 310 -17.84 -7.07 10.83
CA TYR A 310 -17.87 -6.11 9.72
C TYR A 310 -16.52 -6.06 9.02
N LEU A 311 -16.56 -5.82 7.70
CA LEU A 311 -15.37 -5.48 6.92
C LEU A 311 -14.89 -4.08 7.28
N THR A 312 -13.58 -3.89 7.34
CA THR A 312 -13.01 -2.54 7.48
C THR A 312 -13.09 -1.78 6.16
N GLU A 313 -13.05 -0.44 6.21
CA GLU A 313 -12.98 0.39 5.01
C GLU A 313 -11.81 -0.01 4.10
N ASP A 314 -10.64 -0.26 4.70
CA ASP A 314 -9.44 -0.72 3.99
C ASP A 314 -9.67 -2.05 3.25
N GLN A 315 -10.38 -3.01 3.87
CA GLN A 315 -10.75 -4.29 3.24
C GLN A 315 -11.73 -4.09 2.08
N VAL A 316 -12.66 -3.13 2.18
CA VAL A 316 -13.57 -2.79 1.09
C VAL A 316 -12.81 -2.18 -0.09
N VAL A 317 -11.85 -1.28 0.15
CA VAL A 317 -11.00 -0.72 -0.90
C VAL A 317 -10.18 -1.82 -1.58
N LEU A 318 -9.61 -2.75 -0.81
CA LEU A 318 -8.88 -3.89 -1.35
C LEU A 318 -9.77 -4.79 -2.23
N LEU A 319 -11.01 -5.05 -1.81
CA LEU A 319 -11.98 -5.82 -2.63
C LEU A 319 -12.32 -5.11 -3.94
N LYS A 320 -12.45 -3.78 -3.94
CA LYS A 320 -12.64 -3.00 -5.18
C LYS A 320 -11.44 -3.12 -6.12
N MET A 321 -10.22 -3.19 -5.60
CA MET A 321 -9.03 -3.44 -6.44
C MET A 321 -9.08 -4.80 -7.11
N VAL A 322 -9.46 -5.85 -6.37
CA VAL A 322 -9.62 -7.21 -6.92
C VAL A 322 -10.67 -7.23 -8.03
N ASP A 323 -11.83 -6.60 -7.79
CA ASP A 323 -12.90 -6.49 -8.80
C ASP A 323 -12.40 -5.81 -10.08
N SER A 324 -11.68 -4.70 -9.94
CA SER A 324 -11.05 -4.00 -11.07
C SER A 324 -10.00 -4.84 -11.82
N THR A 325 -9.23 -5.68 -11.12
CA THR A 325 -8.28 -6.62 -11.75
C THR A 325 -8.98 -7.68 -12.57
N ILE A 326 -10.05 -8.25 -12.03
CA ILE A 326 -10.87 -9.23 -12.74
C ILE A 326 -11.51 -8.58 -13.98
N TYR A 327 -12.07 -7.37 -13.84
CA TYR A 327 -12.68 -6.64 -14.94
C TYR A 327 -11.68 -6.31 -16.06
N SER A 328 -10.52 -5.74 -15.71
CA SER A 328 -9.48 -5.35 -16.67
C SER A 328 -8.91 -6.55 -17.43
N HIS A 329 -8.80 -7.71 -16.79
CA HIS A 329 -8.40 -8.95 -17.44
C HIS A 329 -9.43 -9.38 -18.49
N HIS A 330 -10.71 -9.33 -18.14
CA HIS A 330 -11.78 -9.71 -19.04
C HIS A 330 -11.90 -8.77 -20.25
N GLU A 331 -11.73 -7.46 -20.05
CA GLU A 331 -11.71 -6.47 -21.14
C GLU A 331 -10.59 -6.77 -22.15
N LYS A 332 -9.39 -7.11 -21.68
CA LYS A 332 -8.26 -7.51 -22.55
C LYS A 332 -8.57 -8.76 -23.36
N LEU A 333 -9.20 -9.77 -22.75
CA LEU A 333 -9.65 -10.98 -23.45
C LEU A 333 -10.69 -10.65 -24.54
N GLN A 334 -11.65 -9.78 -24.23
CA GLN A 334 -12.64 -9.33 -25.23
C GLN A 334 -11.97 -8.58 -26.39
N GLU A 335 -11.01 -7.70 -26.12
CA GLU A 335 -10.26 -6.99 -27.17
C GLU A 335 -9.45 -7.95 -28.05
N GLN A 336 -8.79 -8.95 -27.45
CA GLN A 336 -8.04 -9.97 -28.17
C GLN A 336 -8.96 -10.79 -29.07
N PHE A 337 -10.08 -11.28 -28.52
CA PHE A 337 -11.09 -12.00 -29.28
C PHE A 337 -11.65 -11.18 -30.46
N GLN A 338 -11.90 -9.88 -30.26
CA GLN A 338 -12.32 -8.99 -31.34
C GLN A 338 -11.23 -8.80 -32.41
N LYS A 339 -9.96 -8.68 -32.02
CA LYS A 339 -8.82 -8.59 -32.95
C LYS A 339 -8.68 -9.88 -33.76
N GLU A 340 -8.85 -11.03 -33.12
CA GLU A 340 -8.83 -12.35 -33.77
C GLU A 340 -9.99 -12.53 -34.74
N GLN A 341 -11.22 -12.14 -34.39
CA GLN A 341 -12.34 -12.17 -35.34
C GLN A 341 -12.11 -11.27 -36.56
N GLN A 342 -11.52 -10.10 -36.36
CA GLN A 342 -11.15 -9.20 -37.46
C GLN A 342 -10.04 -9.81 -38.34
N HIS A 343 -9.10 -10.56 -37.75
CA HIS A 343 -8.01 -11.22 -38.49
C HIS A 343 -8.48 -12.50 -39.20
N GLN A 344 -9.37 -13.30 -38.61
CA GLN A 344 -10.00 -14.47 -39.24
C GLN A 344 -10.88 -14.09 -40.43
N SER A 345 -11.40 -12.87 -40.47
CA SER A 345 -12.10 -12.31 -41.63
C SER A 345 -11.17 -12.05 -42.83
N THR A 346 -9.84 -12.03 -42.63
CA THR A 346 -8.88 -11.49 -43.59
C THR A 346 -7.83 -12.50 -44.07
N VAL A 347 -7.53 -13.58 -43.35
CA VAL A 347 -6.48 -14.54 -43.75
C VAL A 347 -6.86 -15.99 -43.44
N SER A 348 -7.05 -16.80 -44.48
CA SER A 348 -7.01 -18.26 -44.39
C SER A 348 -5.54 -18.70 -44.32
N GLN A 349 -5.18 -19.40 -43.25
CA GLN A 349 -3.89 -20.08 -43.03
C GLN A 349 -2.70 -19.17 -42.67
N ILE A 350 -2.25 -19.23 -41.42
CA ILE A 350 -0.86 -19.50 -40.98
C ILE A 350 -0.87 -19.48 -39.44
N ASN A 351 -0.30 -20.52 -38.82
CA ASN A 351 -0.14 -20.71 -37.37
C ASN A 351 0.50 -19.48 -36.70
N ASP A 352 -0.19 -18.88 -35.72
CA ASP A 352 0.35 -17.80 -34.91
C ASP A 352 1.08 -18.39 -33.68
N PRO A 353 2.41 -18.21 -33.55
CA PRO A 353 3.19 -18.66 -32.40
C PRO A 353 3.00 -17.79 -31.14
N PHE A 354 2.10 -16.80 -31.15
CA PHE A 354 1.83 -15.91 -30.02
C PHE A 354 0.45 -16.10 -29.36
N ALA A 355 -0.20 -17.26 -29.55
CA ALA A 355 -1.38 -17.60 -28.76
C ALA A 355 -1.03 -17.45 -27.26
N VAL A 356 -1.62 -16.45 -26.62
CA VAL A 356 -1.61 -16.31 -25.17
C VAL A 356 -2.24 -17.60 -24.65
N ASP A 357 -1.62 -18.22 -23.65
CA ASP A 357 -2.20 -19.40 -23.02
C ASP A 357 -3.53 -18.95 -22.38
N GLU A 358 -4.65 -19.16 -23.09
CA GLU A 358 -6.03 -18.83 -22.68
C GLU A 358 -6.43 -19.55 -21.39
N THR A 359 -5.51 -20.28 -20.76
CA THR A 359 -5.80 -21.19 -19.68
C THR A 359 -5.63 -20.64 -18.28
N ASP A 360 -4.90 -19.52 -18.10
CA ASP A 360 -4.63 -18.99 -16.77
C ASP A 360 -5.75 -18.04 -16.29
N PRO A 361 -6.43 -18.33 -15.17
CA PRO A 361 -7.47 -17.47 -14.61
C PRO A 361 -6.90 -16.14 -14.10
N PRO A 362 -7.69 -15.04 -14.08
CA PRO A 362 -7.25 -13.71 -13.66
C PRO A 362 -6.75 -13.63 -12.22
N VAL A 363 -7.19 -14.57 -11.38
CA VAL A 363 -6.79 -14.77 -9.99
C VAL A 363 -6.67 -16.26 -9.75
N SER A 364 -5.83 -16.66 -8.80
CA SER A 364 -5.64 -18.07 -8.47
C SER A 364 -6.87 -18.72 -7.86
N GLN A 365 -6.91 -20.05 -7.93
CA GLN A 365 -7.93 -20.85 -7.24
C GLN A 365 -7.96 -20.56 -5.73
N GLU A 366 -6.82 -20.39 -5.09
CA GLU A 366 -6.75 -20.05 -3.66
C GLU A 366 -7.44 -18.71 -3.36
N THR A 367 -7.24 -17.71 -4.22
CA THR A 367 -7.92 -16.42 -4.12
C THR A 367 -9.44 -16.58 -4.30
N VAL A 368 -9.89 -17.38 -5.26
CA VAL A 368 -11.32 -17.67 -5.49
C VAL A 368 -11.94 -18.38 -4.28
N GLU A 369 -11.29 -19.39 -3.75
CA GLU A 369 -11.75 -20.13 -2.57
C GLU A 369 -11.86 -19.20 -1.35
N PHE A 370 -10.88 -18.33 -1.15
CA PHE A 370 -10.91 -17.36 -0.07
C PHE A 370 -12.01 -16.30 -0.25
N LEU A 371 -12.18 -15.75 -1.45
CA LEU A 371 -13.31 -14.86 -1.77
C LEU A 371 -14.65 -15.56 -1.50
N THR A 372 -14.73 -16.87 -1.72
CA THR A 372 -15.96 -17.66 -1.52
C THR A 372 -16.27 -17.76 -0.04
N GLN A 373 -15.25 -18.01 0.77
CA GLN A 373 -15.37 -18.01 2.22
C GLN A 373 -15.79 -16.64 2.76
N ILE A 374 -15.20 -15.55 2.25
CA ILE A 374 -15.63 -14.18 2.62
C ILE A 374 -17.08 -13.97 2.23
N PHE A 375 -17.48 -14.35 1.01
CA PHE A 375 -18.85 -14.20 0.54
C PHE A 375 -19.86 -14.94 1.42
N VAL A 376 -19.59 -16.20 1.75
CA VAL A 376 -20.46 -16.98 2.64
C VAL A 376 -20.56 -16.31 4.01
N LYS A 377 -19.45 -15.78 4.54
CA LYS A 377 -19.43 -15.05 5.81
C LYS A 377 -20.27 -13.77 5.74
N VAL A 378 -20.06 -12.92 4.74
CA VAL A 378 -20.79 -11.66 4.51
C VAL A 378 -22.28 -11.92 4.25
N ALA A 379 -22.64 -12.97 3.51
CA ALA A 379 -24.02 -13.38 3.30
C ALA A 379 -24.70 -13.80 4.62
N GLY A 380 -24.03 -14.62 5.42
CA GLY A 380 -24.53 -15.03 6.74
C GLY A 380 -24.79 -13.85 7.67
N LEU A 381 -23.87 -12.87 7.66
CA LEU A 381 -23.97 -11.61 8.40
C LEU A 381 -25.16 -10.75 7.96
N THR A 382 -25.33 -10.62 6.65
CA THR A 382 -26.45 -9.89 6.05
C THR A 382 -27.78 -10.43 6.58
N VAL A 383 -27.93 -11.76 6.56
CA VAL A 383 -29.13 -12.45 7.05
C VAL A 383 -29.33 -12.23 8.55
N GLU A 384 -28.26 -12.19 9.35
CA GLU A 384 -28.35 -11.91 10.78
C GLU A 384 -28.83 -10.48 11.06
N ILE A 385 -28.27 -9.48 10.35
CA ILE A 385 -28.69 -8.07 10.45
C ILE A 385 -30.15 -7.91 10.02
N PHE A 386 -30.57 -8.55 8.92
CA PHE A 386 -31.99 -8.52 8.52
C PHE A 386 -32.92 -9.07 9.59
N LYS A 387 -32.52 -10.13 10.30
CA LYS A 387 -33.31 -10.70 11.41
C LYS A 387 -33.35 -9.78 12.63
N THR A 388 -32.38 -8.90 12.82
CA THR A 388 -32.39 -7.93 13.93
C THR A 388 -33.19 -6.69 13.60
N LEU A 389 -33.22 -6.26 12.33
CA LEU A 389 -33.99 -5.10 11.87
C LEU A 389 -35.50 -5.21 12.08
N ASP A 390 -36.06 -6.43 12.11
CA ASP A 390 -37.47 -6.67 12.45
C ASP A 390 -37.80 -6.39 13.93
N LYS A 391 -36.79 -6.12 14.78
CA LYS A 391 -37.02 -5.81 16.20
C LYS A 391 -37.30 -4.31 16.38
N PRO A 392 -38.38 -3.93 17.08
CA PRO A 392 -38.66 -2.53 17.34
C PRO A 392 -37.55 -1.90 18.18
N GLY A 393 -36.98 -0.79 17.69
CA GLY A 393 -35.94 -0.02 18.39
C GLY A 393 -34.54 -0.11 17.79
N VAL A 394 -34.33 -0.80 16.67
CA VAL A 394 -33.05 -0.71 15.94
C VAL A 394 -32.94 0.68 15.31
N GLY A 395 -32.06 1.52 15.86
CA GLY A 395 -31.82 2.90 15.41
C GLY A 395 -31.09 2.97 14.07
N GLN A 396 -30.79 4.21 13.62
CA GLN A 396 -30.11 4.52 12.34
C GLN A 396 -28.85 3.68 12.07
N HIS A 397 -28.11 3.27 13.11
CA HIS A 397 -26.90 2.43 12.95
C HIS A 397 -27.16 1.06 12.30
N GLY A 398 -28.34 0.46 12.48
CA GLY A 398 -28.66 -0.82 11.82
C GLY A 398 -28.80 -0.70 10.30
N VAL A 399 -29.10 0.50 9.79
CA VAL A 399 -29.26 0.78 8.35
C VAL A 399 -27.89 0.98 7.69
N GLU A 400 -26.98 1.69 8.36
CA GLU A 400 -25.59 1.87 7.89
C GLU A 400 -24.84 0.54 7.84
N ASP A 401 -24.99 -0.29 8.88
CA ASP A 401 -24.46 -1.65 8.94
C ASP A 401 -24.95 -2.51 7.77
N LEU A 402 -26.26 -2.44 7.48
CA LEU A 402 -26.85 -3.17 6.37
C LEU A 402 -26.31 -2.70 5.01
N ALA A 403 -26.15 -1.39 4.83
CA ALA A 403 -25.63 -0.82 3.58
C ALA A 403 -24.18 -1.24 3.31
N ASN A 404 -23.33 -1.23 4.35
CA ASN A 404 -21.94 -1.67 4.24
C ASN A 404 -21.82 -3.15 3.90
N VAL A 405 -22.58 -4.00 4.59
CA VAL A 405 -22.58 -5.46 4.34
C VAL A 405 -23.16 -5.77 2.95
N SER A 406 -24.23 -5.09 2.55
CA SER A 406 -24.82 -5.25 1.21
C SER A 406 -23.85 -4.83 0.11
N SER A 407 -23.09 -3.73 0.31
CA SER A 407 -22.06 -3.28 -0.63
C SER A 407 -20.94 -4.31 -0.78
N GLY A 408 -20.45 -4.88 0.34
CA GLY A 408 -19.47 -5.96 0.32
C GLY A 408 -19.99 -7.23 -0.38
N LEU A 409 -21.26 -7.59 -0.14
CA LEU A 409 -21.90 -8.72 -0.81
C LEU A 409 -22.01 -8.51 -2.32
N MET A 410 -22.41 -7.30 -2.76
CA MET A 410 -22.52 -6.97 -4.17
C MET A 410 -21.16 -6.98 -4.89
N LEU A 411 -20.10 -6.50 -4.24
CA LEU A 411 -18.73 -6.59 -4.75
C LEU A 411 -18.28 -8.04 -4.94
N LEU A 412 -18.52 -8.88 -3.92
CA LEU A 412 -18.18 -10.30 -3.98
C LEU A 412 -19.00 -11.03 -5.05
N LEU A 413 -20.30 -10.74 -5.17
CA LEU A 413 -21.13 -11.26 -6.25
C LEU A 413 -20.62 -10.84 -7.62
N GLY A 414 -20.12 -9.60 -7.75
CA GLY A 414 -19.49 -9.13 -8.99
C GLY A 414 -18.24 -9.92 -9.35
N CYS A 415 -17.36 -10.14 -8.37
CA CYS A 415 -16.19 -11.01 -8.53
C CYS A 415 -16.59 -12.44 -8.95
N PHE A 416 -17.60 -13.03 -8.31
CA PHE A 416 -18.08 -14.38 -8.64
C PHE A 416 -18.72 -14.48 -10.02
N ALA A 417 -19.59 -13.52 -10.38
CA ALA A 417 -20.22 -13.49 -11.69
C ALA A 417 -19.15 -13.48 -12.80
N HIS A 418 -18.06 -12.74 -12.60
CA HIS A 418 -16.94 -12.73 -13.53
C HIS A 418 -16.16 -14.04 -13.60
N LEU A 419 -15.89 -14.67 -12.46
CA LEU A 419 -15.15 -15.93 -12.40
C LEU A 419 -15.95 -17.10 -13.00
N SER A 420 -17.26 -17.16 -12.76
CA SER A 420 -18.14 -18.20 -13.30
C SER A 420 -18.30 -18.14 -14.82
N LEU A 421 -18.21 -16.95 -15.44
CA LEU A 421 -18.17 -16.82 -16.91
C LEU A 421 -16.97 -17.55 -17.55
N HIS A 422 -15.91 -17.81 -16.77
CA HIS A 422 -14.72 -18.53 -17.22
C HIS A 422 -14.88 -20.06 -17.20
N GLU A 423 -15.72 -20.59 -16.30
CA GLU A 423 -15.97 -22.03 -16.20
C GLU A 423 -16.97 -22.50 -17.26
N ASP A 424 -18.05 -21.75 -17.53
CA ASP A 424 -19.06 -22.14 -18.52
C ASP A 424 -18.53 -22.18 -19.96
N GLY A 425 -17.43 -21.46 -20.26
CA GLY A 425 -16.72 -21.57 -21.54
C GLY A 425 -15.95 -22.88 -21.74
N ARG A 426 -15.65 -23.62 -20.66
CA ARG A 426 -14.89 -24.90 -20.71
C ARG A 426 -15.76 -26.15 -20.64
N VAL A 427 -17.01 -26.06 -20.15
CA VAL A 427 -17.86 -27.23 -19.86
C VAL A 427 -18.35 -27.97 -21.13
N ALA A 428 -18.07 -27.47 -22.34
CA ALA A 428 -18.55 -28.10 -23.58
C ALA A 428 -17.65 -29.19 -24.20
N SER A 429 -16.43 -29.47 -23.70
CA SER A 429 -15.46 -30.31 -24.44
C SER A 429 -15.12 -31.71 -23.88
N GLU A 430 -15.64 -32.15 -22.72
CA GLU A 430 -15.16 -33.42 -22.13
C GLU A 430 -16.14 -34.61 -22.14
N ASN A 431 -17.34 -34.51 -22.70
CA ASN A 431 -18.28 -35.64 -22.70
C ASN A 431 -18.71 -36.08 -24.11
N ASN A 432 -17.93 -37.00 -24.70
CA ASN A 432 -18.44 -38.27 -25.28
C ASN A 432 -17.39 -38.99 -26.16
N ALA A 433 -16.25 -39.39 -25.57
CA ALA A 433 -15.37 -40.39 -26.19
C ALA A 433 -15.78 -41.81 -25.76
N ASN A 434 -17.03 -42.19 -25.99
CA ASN A 434 -17.51 -43.57 -25.92
C ASN A 434 -18.83 -43.65 -26.66
N ASN A 435 -18.80 -43.78 -28.00
CA ASN A 435 -19.69 -44.68 -28.73
C ASN A 435 -19.50 -44.62 -30.24
N THR A 436 -19.23 -45.81 -30.79
CA THR A 436 -19.60 -46.32 -32.13
C THR A 436 -18.91 -45.75 -33.37
N GLU A 437 -18.12 -46.62 -34.00
CA GLU A 437 -17.70 -46.56 -35.40
C GLU A 437 -18.93 -46.40 -36.32
N GLY A 438 -19.05 -45.26 -36.99
CA GLY A 438 -20.06 -45.05 -38.02
C GLY A 438 -20.20 -43.57 -38.36
N ASP A 439 -19.62 -43.18 -39.50
CA ASP A 439 -19.69 -41.87 -40.15
C ASP A 439 -19.01 -40.70 -39.40
N VAL A 440 -17.85 -40.31 -39.94
CA VAL A 440 -17.12 -39.09 -39.57
C VAL A 440 -17.86 -37.90 -40.18
N GLU A 441 -18.92 -37.46 -39.51
CA GLU A 441 -19.38 -36.08 -39.62
C GLU A 441 -18.37 -35.24 -38.84
N LEU A 442 -17.64 -34.36 -39.54
CA LEU A 442 -16.77 -33.36 -38.91
C LEU A 442 -17.68 -32.45 -38.10
N ASP A 443 -17.88 -32.78 -36.82
CA ASP A 443 -18.37 -31.84 -35.83
C ASP A 443 -17.35 -30.71 -35.77
N LEU A 444 -17.64 -29.66 -36.54
CA LEU A 444 -17.00 -28.36 -36.42
C LEU A 444 -17.28 -27.90 -34.99
N GLU A 445 -16.31 -28.07 -34.10
CA GLU A 445 -16.27 -27.41 -32.80
C GLU A 445 -16.54 -25.93 -33.03
N LEU A 446 -17.78 -25.52 -32.77
CA LEU A 446 -18.15 -24.12 -32.80
C LEU A 446 -17.36 -23.47 -31.68
N PRO A 447 -16.53 -22.45 -31.97
CA PRO A 447 -15.75 -21.79 -30.94
C PRO A 447 -16.70 -21.30 -29.85
N ALA A 448 -16.32 -21.54 -28.59
CA ALA A 448 -17.11 -21.13 -27.44
C ALA A 448 -17.49 -19.65 -27.59
N GLN A 449 -18.79 -19.37 -27.66
CA GLN A 449 -19.28 -18.00 -27.74
C GLN A 449 -19.01 -17.32 -26.39
N LEU A 450 -18.05 -16.40 -26.36
CA LEU A 450 -17.88 -15.50 -25.23
C LEU A 450 -19.19 -14.71 -25.02
N VAL A 451 -19.79 -14.89 -23.84
CA VAL A 451 -21.00 -14.18 -23.46
C VAL A 451 -20.63 -12.72 -23.15
N PRO A 452 -21.24 -11.73 -23.83
CA PRO A 452 -20.94 -10.34 -23.57
C PRO A 452 -21.37 -9.95 -22.14
N LEU A 453 -20.54 -9.13 -21.49
CA LEU A 453 -20.83 -8.55 -20.18
C LEU A 453 -22.20 -7.83 -20.19
N PRO A 454 -23.13 -8.15 -19.27
CA PRO A 454 -24.41 -7.48 -19.18
C PRO A 454 -24.28 -5.97 -18.92
N ASP A 455 -25.14 -5.15 -19.52
CA ASP A 455 -25.05 -3.69 -19.39
C ASP A 455 -25.28 -3.18 -17.96
N TRP A 456 -26.13 -3.85 -17.18
CA TRP A 456 -26.35 -3.53 -15.76
C TRP A 456 -25.08 -3.68 -14.94
N PHE A 457 -24.24 -4.64 -15.33
CA PHE A 457 -22.99 -4.93 -14.67
C PHE A 457 -21.95 -3.84 -14.95
N LYS A 458 -21.80 -3.42 -16.21
CA LYS A 458 -20.95 -2.27 -16.58
C LYS A 458 -21.38 -1.01 -15.84
N ALA A 459 -22.68 -0.75 -15.75
CA ALA A 459 -23.22 0.39 -15.01
C ALA A 459 -22.87 0.32 -13.51
N GLN A 460 -22.94 -0.87 -12.91
CA GLN A 460 -22.60 -1.08 -11.50
C GLN A 460 -21.10 -0.93 -11.23
N HIS A 461 -20.23 -1.54 -12.04
CA HIS A 461 -18.78 -1.38 -11.93
C HIS A 461 -18.38 0.10 -12.07
N MET A 462 -18.91 0.81 -13.07
CA MET A 462 -18.68 2.25 -13.26
C MET A 462 -19.17 3.09 -12.07
N THR A 463 -20.30 2.74 -11.46
CA THR A 463 -20.83 3.43 -10.26
C THR A 463 -19.94 3.21 -9.03
N ILE A 464 -19.43 1.99 -8.85
CA ILE A 464 -18.55 1.60 -7.74
C ILE A 464 -17.16 2.24 -7.86
N VAL A 465 -16.62 2.28 -9.08
CA VAL A 465 -15.30 2.86 -9.41
C VAL A 465 -15.31 4.38 -9.30
N GLN A 466 -16.38 5.05 -9.74
CA GLN A 466 -16.49 6.52 -9.68
C GLN A 466 -16.81 7.09 -8.28
N GLY A 467 -16.59 6.31 -7.22
CA GLY A 467 -16.79 6.76 -5.85
C GLY A 467 -18.27 6.95 -5.46
N GLY A 468 -19.21 6.42 -6.25
CA GLY A 468 -20.63 6.43 -5.93
C GLY A 468 -20.95 5.44 -4.81
N VAL A 469 -20.59 5.75 -3.57
CA VAL A 469 -21.11 5.02 -2.41
C VAL A 469 -22.52 5.53 -2.13
N VAL A 470 -23.52 4.70 -2.44
CA VAL A 470 -24.82 4.57 -1.76
C VAL A 470 -25.79 5.76 -1.77
N GLU A 471 -25.44 6.98 -2.17
CA GLU A 471 -26.43 8.07 -2.26
C GLU A 471 -27.50 7.87 -3.35
N SER A 472 -27.27 6.99 -4.33
CA SER A 472 -28.25 6.69 -5.38
C SER A 472 -29.08 5.42 -5.13
N ALA A 473 -28.77 4.65 -4.08
CA ALA A 473 -29.47 3.42 -3.72
C ALA A 473 -30.30 3.54 -2.42
N ILE A 474 -30.18 4.66 -1.70
CA ILE A 474 -31.18 5.15 -0.72
C ILE A 474 -32.22 5.96 -1.51
#